data_AF-A0AAN9ELI4-F1
#
_entry.id   AF-A0AAN9ELI4-F1
#
_cell.length_a   1.000
_cell.length_b   1.000
_cell.length_c   1.000
_cell.angle_alpha   90.00
_cell.angle_beta   90.00
_cell.angle_gamma   90.00
#
_symmetry.space_group_name_H-M   'P 1'
#
loop_
_entity.id
_entity.type
_entity.pdbx_description
1 polymer ?
#
loop_
_entity_poly.entity_id
_entity_poly.type
_entity_poly.pdbx_seq_one_letter_code
_entity_poly.pdbx_strand_id
1 'polypeptide(L)'
;MTLRILYSARFIKKYFQESSSFSFYSCLPSGWIILLLSGVITIISENAFLDQHNFWPTFMTHFSVGVACFCVSSYVIYSREKPFIRRIIRFGDHSD
;
A
#
# COMPACT_ATOMS: atom_id res chain seq x y z
N MET A 1 -11.44 9.77 -10.41
CA MET A 1 -11.50 9.16 -9.06
C MET A 1 -10.55 9.80 -8.07
N THR A 2 -9.31 10.11 -8.46
CA THR A 2 -8.29 10.73 -7.60
C THR A 2 -8.74 12.02 -6.90
N LEU A 3 -9.45 12.91 -7.61
CA LEU A 3 -9.97 14.15 -7.03
C LEU A 3 -10.97 13.93 -5.89
N ARG A 4 -11.86 12.92 -6.01
CA ARG A 4 -12.81 12.57 -4.94
C ARG A 4 -12.09 12.07 -3.70
N ILE A 5 -11.10 11.19 -3.89
CA ILE A 5 -10.28 10.67 -2.79
C ILE A 5 -9.53 11.81 -2.08
N LEU A 6 -8.94 12.72 -2.86
CA LEU A 6 -8.19 13.86 -2.31
C LEU A 6 -9.10 14.83 -1.55
N TYR A 7 -10.29 15.09 -2.06
CA TYR A 7 -11.28 15.95 -1.41
C TYR A 7 -11.75 15.34 -0.08
N SER A 8 -12.09 14.05 -0.07
CA SER A 8 -12.45 13.31 1.14
C SER A 8 -11.31 13.31 2.17
N ALA A 9 -10.07 13.08 1.74
CA ALA A 9 -8.92 13.11 2.64
C ALA A 9 -8.71 14.51 3.26
N ARG A 10 -8.83 15.58 2.46
CA ARG A 10 -8.76 16.96 2.96
C ARG A 10 -9.89 17.29 3.93
N PHE A 11 -11.11 16.83 3.62
CA PHE A 11 -12.27 17.03 4.49
C PHE A 11 -12.06 16.37 5.86
N ILE A 12 -11.68 15.08 5.88
CA ILE A 12 -11.40 14.34 7.11
C ILE A 12 -10.27 15.02 7.90
N LYS A 13 -9.18 15.44 7.23
CA LYS A 13 -8.07 16.15 7.89
C LYS A 13 -8.55 17.42 8.58
N LYS A 14 -9.38 18.22 7.91
CA LYS A 14 -9.91 19.47 8.45
C LYS A 14 -10.91 19.21 9.59
N TYR A 15 -11.73 18.17 9.46
CA TYR A 15 -12.70 17.79 10.48
C TYR A 15 -12.04 17.39 11.80
N PHE A 16 -10.93 16.65 11.75
CA PHE A 16 -10.20 16.21 12.94
C PHE A 16 -9.04 17.13 13.36
N GLN A 17 -8.91 18.32 12.78
CA GLN A 17 -7.75 19.21 13.03
C GLN A 17 -7.61 19.63 14.50
N GLU A 18 -8.73 19.80 15.21
CA GLU A 18 -8.78 20.19 16.63
C GLU A 18 -8.77 18.99 17.60
N SER A 19 -8.74 17.75 17.07
CA SER A 19 -8.75 16.54 17.88
C SER A 19 -7.45 15.76 17.72
N SER A 20 -6.83 15.37 18.84
CA SER A 20 -5.70 14.45 18.84
C SER A 20 -6.09 12.99 18.58
N SER A 21 -7.39 12.70 18.44
CA SER A 21 -7.92 11.34 18.31
C SER A 21 -7.65 10.67 16.96
N PHE A 22 -7.23 11.42 15.94
CA PHE A 22 -7.10 10.92 14.58
C PHE A 22 -5.77 11.31 13.92
N SER A 23 -5.09 10.32 13.33
CA SER A 23 -3.89 10.51 12.55
C SER A 23 -3.93 9.64 11.30
N PHE A 24 -3.81 10.26 10.12
CA PHE A 24 -3.73 9.55 8.85
C PHE A 24 -2.55 8.56 8.81
N TYR A 25 -1.43 8.91 9.45
CA TYR A 25 -0.26 8.04 9.49
C TYR A 25 -0.56 6.77 10.29
N SER A 26 -1.31 6.89 11.39
CA SER A 26 -1.72 5.76 12.22
C SER A 26 -2.76 4.86 11.55
N CYS A 27 -3.44 5.33 10.51
CA CYS A 27 -4.37 4.54 9.71
C CYS A 27 -3.68 3.70 8.62
N LEU A 28 -2.40 3.97 8.32
CA LEU A 28 -1.67 3.20 7.33
C LEU A 28 -1.05 1.95 7.99
N PRO A 29 -1.05 0.80 7.29
CA PRO A 29 -0.43 -0.39 7.81
C PRO A 29 1.07 -0.17 8.03
N SER A 30 1.59 -0.77 9.09
CA SER A 30 3.01 -0.82 9.40
C SER A 30 3.77 -1.42 8.22
N GLY A 31 4.59 -0.61 7.55
CA GLY A 31 5.31 -1.00 6.33
C GLY A 31 4.74 -0.42 5.03
N TRP A 32 3.74 0.47 5.08
CA TRP A 32 3.19 1.17 3.89
C TRP A 32 4.26 1.87 3.02
N ILE A 33 5.38 2.29 3.60
CA ILE A 33 6.52 2.89 2.87
C ILE A 33 7.09 1.91 1.83
N ILE A 34 7.10 0.61 2.13
CA ILE A 34 7.62 -0.42 1.21
C ILE A 34 6.70 -0.55 0.01
N LEU A 35 5.39 -0.44 0.22
CA LEU A 35 4.40 -0.39 -0.86
C LEU A 35 4.62 0.84 -1.76
N LEU A 36 4.84 2.03 -1.17
CA LEU A 36 5.16 3.22 -1.97
C LEU A 36 6.45 3.05 -2.77
N LEU A 37 7.49 2.52 -2.13
CA LEU A 37 8.79 2.30 -2.76
C LEU A 37 8.67 1.29 -3.90
N SER A 38 7.84 0.25 -3.74
CA SER A 38 7.51 -0.69 -4.81
C SER A 38 6.83 -0.02 -6.00
N GLY A 39 5.89 0.91 -5.74
CA GLY A 39 5.23 1.68 -6.79
C GLY A 39 6.22 2.56 -7.57
N VAL A 40 7.16 3.20 -6.87
CA VAL A 40 8.22 4.00 -7.51
C VAL A 40 9.12 3.13 -8.37
N ILE A 41 9.53 1.95 -7.88
CA ILE A 41 10.34 0.99 -8.65
C ILE A 41 9.59 0.56 -9.92
N THR A 42 8.29 0.29 -9.82
CA THR A 42 7.46 -0.05 -10.98
C THR A 42 7.42 1.12 -11.97
N ILE A 43 7.16 2.36 -11.56
CA ILE A 43 7.16 3.52 -12.47
C ILE A 43 8.51 3.69 -13.18
N ILE A 44 9.62 3.50 -12.45
CA ILE A 44 10.97 3.57 -13.05
C ILE A 44 11.18 2.40 -14.03
N SER A 45 10.73 1.20 -13.69
CA SER A 45 10.81 0.03 -14.55
C SER A 45 10.02 0.21 -15.84
N GLU A 46 8.84 0.84 -15.78
CA GLU A 46 8.06 1.17 -16.97
C GLU A 46 8.87 2.08 -17.92
N ASN A 47 9.40 3.19 -17.40
CA ASN A 47 10.17 4.14 -18.21
C ASN A 47 11.50 3.58 -18.75
N ALA A 48 12.13 2.66 -18.01
CA ALA A 48 13.44 2.11 -18.38
C ALA A 48 13.36 0.93 -19.35
N PHE A 49 12.29 0.12 -19.26
CA PHE A 49 12.24 -1.14 -19.99
C PHE A 49 11.30 -1.10 -21.19
N LEU A 50 10.23 -0.28 -21.23
CA LEU A 50 9.20 -0.41 -22.27
C LEU A 50 9.73 -0.12 -23.69
N ASP A 51 10.20 -1.18 -24.38
CA ASP A 51 10.60 -1.16 -25.77
C ASP A 51 9.40 -1.51 -26.65
N GLN A 52 9.05 -0.60 -27.55
CA GLN A 52 7.91 -0.74 -28.45
C GLN A 52 8.13 -1.83 -29.51
N HIS A 53 9.39 -2.19 -29.81
CA HIS A 53 9.72 -3.26 -30.75
C HIS A 53 9.69 -4.66 -30.13
N ASN A 54 9.94 -4.77 -28.83
CA ASN A 54 9.92 -6.03 -28.07
C ASN A 54 8.89 -5.97 -26.93
N PHE A 55 7.71 -5.43 -27.23
CA PHE A 55 6.70 -5.09 -26.22
C PHE A 55 6.32 -6.27 -25.32
N TRP A 56 6.00 -7.44 -25.88
CA TRP A 56 5.54 -8.60 -25.11
C TRP A 56 6.57 -9.13 -24.10
N PRO A 57 7.83 -9.44 -24.50
CA PRO A 57 8.85 -9.86 -23.55
C PRO A 57 9.08 -8.82 -22.46
N THR A 58 9.16 -7.55 -22.86
CA THR A 58 9.52 -6.49 -21.92
C THR A 58 8.38 -6.06 -20.99
N PHE A 59 7.15 -6.19 -21.46
CA PHE A 59 5.97 -6.09 -20.62
C PHE A 59 5.92 -7.23 -19.59
N MET A 60 6.24 -8.47 -19.99
CA MET A 60 6.26 -9.60 -19.06
C MET A 60 7.35 -9.46 -17.99
N THR A 61 8.54 -8.95 -18.35
CA THR A 61 9.58 -8.65 -17.35
C THR A 61 9.12 -7.55 -16.40
N HIS A 62 8.59 -6.44 -16.92
CA HIS A 62 8.04 -5.35 -16.09
C HIS A 62 6.92 -5.83 -15.15
N PHE A 63 5.97 -6.62 -15.67
CA PHE A 63 4.89 -7.21 -14.90
C PHE A 63 5.42 -8.13 -13.80
N SER A 64 6.41 -8.97 -14.10
CA SER A 64 7.03 -9.86 -13.10
C SER A 64 7.71 -9.08 -11.96
N VAL A 65 8.37 -7.96 -12.28
CA VAL A 65 8.97 -7.05 -11.27
C VAL A 65 7.87 -6.45 -10.41
N GLY A 66 6.79 -5.97 -11.01
CA GLY A 66 5.64 -5.42 -10.27
C GLY A 66 5.01 -6.45 -9.33
N VAL A 67 4.77 -7.67 -9.80
CA VAL A 67 4.23 -8.78 -8.98
C VAL A 67 5.18 -9.12 -7.83
N ALA A 68 6.48 -9.27 -8.11
CA ALA A 68 7.47 -9.57 -7.07
C ALA A 68 7.51 -8.48 -5.99
N CYS A 69 7.51 -7.21 -6.40
CA CYS A 69 7.52 -6.07 -5.49
C CYS A 69 6.23 -5.99 -4.66
N PHE A 70 5.08 -6.29 -5.26
CA PHE A 70 3.79 -6.39 -4.57
C PHE A 70 3.76 -7.52 -3.55
N CYS A 71 4.27 -8.72 -3.90
CA CYS A 71 4.37 -9.85 -2.99
C CYS A 71 5.27 -9.55 -1.79
N VAL A 72 6.46 -8.96 -2.03
CA VAL A 72 7.37 -8.56 -0.94
C VAL A 72 6.72 -7.53 -0.03
N SER A 73 6.08 -6.50 -0.59
CA SER A 73 5.38 -5.47 0.18
C SER A 73 4.26 -6.07 1.03
N SER A 74 3.45 -6.94 0.43
CA SER A 74 2.36 -7.65 1.12
C SER A 74 2.87 -8.52 2.25
N TYR A 75 3.95 -9.26 2.02
CA TYR A 75 4.57 -10.11 3.04
C TYR A 75 5.10 -9.30 4.22
N VAL A 76 5.79 -8.18 3.96
CA VAL A 76 6.34 -7.34 5.04
C VAL A 76 5.21 -6.69 5.84
N ILE A 77 4.18 -6.16 5.16
CA ILE A 77 3.00 -5.59 5.83
C ILE A 77 2.32 -6.67 6.68
N TYR A 78 2.05 -7.83 6.11
CA TYR A 78 1.42 -8.94 6.85
C TYR A 78 2.26 -9.34 8.08
N SER A 79 3.57 -9.47 7.92
CA SER A 79 4.46 -9.85 9.03
C SER A 79 4.45 -8.82 10.17
N ARG A 80 4.40 -7.53 9.83
CA ARG A 80 4.34 -6.44 10.81
C ARG A 80 2.96 -6.31 11.48
N GLU A 81 1.89 -6.58 10.74
CA GLU A 81 0.50 -6.49 11.21
C GLU A 81 0.02 -7.78 11.89
N LYS A 82 0.73 -8.90 11.72
CA LYS A 82 0.38 -10.21 12.29
C LYS A 82 0.06 -10.17 13.80
N PRO A 83 0.80 -9.45 14.66
CA PRO A 83 0.48 -9.36 16.09
C PRO A 83 -0.85 -8.64 16.34
N PHE A 84 -1.13 -7.59 15.57
CA PHE A 84 -2.38 -6.83 15.65
C PHE A 84 -3.57 -7.67 15.19
N ILE A 85 -3.45 -8.35 14.04
CA ILE A 85 -4.48 -9.26 13.52
C ILE A 85 -4.77 -10.39 14.53
N ARG A 86 -3.75 -11.02 15.10
CA ARG A 86 -3.94 -12.05 16.15
C ARG A 86 -4.69 -11.52 17.36
N ARG A 87 -4.42 -10.27 17.76
CA ARG A 87 -5.10 -9.64 18.89
C ARG A 87 -6.59 -9.42 18.59
N ILE A 88 -6.93 -9.00 17.36
CA ILE A 88 -8.33 -8.87 16.92
C ILE A 88 -9.04 -10.21 16.95
N ILE A 89 -8.43 -11.25 16.37
CA ILE A 89 -9.02 -12.60 16.36
C ILE A 89 -9.28 -13.09 17.79
N ARG A 90 -8.33 -12.89 18.70
CA ARG A 90 -8.46 -13.27 20.12
C ARG A 90 -9.60 -12.54 20.84
N PHE A 91 -9.87 -11.28 20.49
CA PHE A 91 -11.01 -10.54 21.05
C PHE A 91 -12.35 -11.09 20.58
N GLY A 92 -12.45 -11.51 19.32
CA GLY A 92 -13.64 -12.19 18.80
C GLY A 92 -13.93 -13.49 19.53
N ASP A 93 -12.88 -14.27 19.80
CA ASP A 93 -12.94 -15.56 20.50
C ASP A 93 -13.35 -15.46 21.99
N HIS A 94 -13.30 -14.26 22.59
CA HIS A 94 -13.73 -14.01 23.98
C HIS A 94 -15.18 -13.48 24.07
N SER A 95 -15.86 -13.28 22.94
CA SER A 95 -17.26 -12.81 22.90
C SER A 95 -18.28 -13.93 22.67
N ASP A 96 -17.80 -15.17 22.52
CA ASP A 96 -18.58 -16.42 22.56
C ASP A 96 -18.42 -17.10 23.92
#